data_AF-A0A3D5CKJ0-F1
#
_entry.id   AF-A0A3D5CKJ0-F1
#
_cell.length_a   1.000
_cell.length_b   1.000
_cell.length_c   1.000
_cell.angle_alpha   90.00
_cell.angle_beta   90.00
_cell.angle_gamma   90.00
#
_symmetry.space_group_name_H-M   'P 1'
#
loop_
_entity.id
_entity.type
_entity.pdbx_description
1 polymer ?
#
loop_
_entity_poly.entity_id
_entity_poly.type
_entity_poly.pdbx_seq_one_letter_code
_entity_poly.pdbx_strand_id
1 'polypeptide(L)'
;MYKALLIAGLAAVGNAMFVYGQRRSSMSNNSFSYLIGAVLVCAVIVSVVAIIYKTGQATDFVADNILMIGIGGLGMATTYLGFYLLYTNYGAIYYVVYAVLSIITTTVIVGVIILGEGFNKFQAVAMVLAILSIILFTIGRLSQN
;
A
#
# COMPACT_ATOMS: atom_id res chain seq x y z
N MET A 1 -9.10 -16.82 -8.90
CA MET A 1 -8.02 -16.95 -7.88
C MET A 1 -6.63 -16.63 -8.45
N TYR A 2 -6.13 -17.33 -9.48
CA TYR A 2 -4.76 -17.09 -9.99
C TYR A 2 -4.52 -15.65 -10.52
N LYS A 3 -5.49 -15.04 -11.23
CA LYS A 3 -5.37 -13.65 -11.70
C LYS A 3 -5.20 -12.66 -10.55
N ALA A 4 -5.99 -12.82 -9.49
CA ALA A 4 -5.89 -11.97 -8.31
C ALA A 4 -4.52 -12.10 -7.61
N LEU A 5 -3.99 -13.33 -7.54
CA LEU A 5 -2.66 -13.57 -6.98
C LEU A 5 -1.55 -12.89 -7.81
N LEU A 6 -1.64 -12.94 -9.14
CA LEU A 6 -0.67 -12.28 -10.02
C LEU A 6 -0.71 -10.75 -9.89
N ILE A 7 -1.91 -10.17 -9.83
CA ILE A 7 -2.09 -8.72 -9.67
C ILE A 7 -1.60 -8.27 -8.29
N ALA A 8 -1.94 -9.01 -7.22
CA ALA A 8 -1.44 -8.74 -5.89
C ALA A 8 0.09 -8.91 -5.80
N GLY A 9 0.65 -9.90 -6.49
CA GLY A 9 2.10 -10.12 -6.61
C GLY A 9 2.79 -8.94 -7.30
N LEU A 10 2.23 -8.41 -8.39
CA LEU A 10 2.76 -7.21 -9.06
C LEU A 10 2.79 -6.02 -8.10
N ALA A 11 1.71 -5.79 -7.35
CA ALA A 11 1.66 -4.73 -6.34
C ALA A 11 2.71 -4.95 -5.23
N ALA A 12 2.91 -6.19 -4.78
CA ALA A 12 3.93 -6.54 -3.79
C ALA A 12 5.36 -6.28 -4.30
N VAL A 13 5.64 -6.59 -5.57
CA VAL A 13 6.93 -6.26 -6.22
C VAL A 13 7.12 -4.75 -6.30
N GLY A 14 6.08 -4.00 -6.70
CA GLY A 14 6.09 -2.53 -6.70
C GLY A 14 6.44 -1.94 -5.35
N ASN A 15 5.79 -2.43 -4.28
CA ASN A 15 6.12 -2.04 -2.92
C ASN A 15 7.58 -2.39 -2.56
N ALA A 16 8.06 -3.60 -2.86
CA ALA A 16 9.45 -3.97 -2.59
C ALA A 16 10.47 -3.06 -3.28
N MET A 17 10.23 -2.67 -4.55
CA MET A 17 11.06 -1.72 -5.28
C MET A 17 11.04 -0.33 -4.63
N PHE A 18 9.88 0.15 -4.20
CA PHE A 18 9.75 1.42 -3.48
C PHE A 18 10.57 1.42 -2.20
N VAL A 19 10.44 0.38 -1.36
CA VAL A 19 11.20 0.27 -0.11
C VAL A 19 12.71 0.21 -0.38
N TYR A 20 13.12 -0.56 -1.39
CA TYR A 20 14.54 -0.64 -1.78
C TYR A 20 15.09 0.73 -2.19
N GLY A 21 14.38 1.46 -3.06
CA GLY A 21 14.78 2.79 -3.51
C GLY A 21 14.90 3.76 -2.34
N GLN A 22 13.88 3.83 -1.48
CA GLN A 22 13.85 4.72 -0.32
C GLN A 22 15.00 4.44 0.65
N ARG A 23 15.25 3.16 0.94
CA ARG A 23 16.31 2.75 1.87
C ARG A 23 17.70 3.02 1.31
N ARG A 24 17.87 3.06 -0.02
CA ARG A 24 19.15 3.29 -0.68
C ARG A 24 19.46 4.77 -0.91
N SER A 25 18.46 5.64 -0.99
CA SER A 25 18.64 7.09 -1.16
C SER A 25 19.03 7.83 0.14
N SER A 26 20.02 7.31 0.87
CA SER A 26 20.40 7.59 2.28
C SER A 26 20.20 9.00 2.86
N MET A 27 19.47 9.04 3.99
CA MET A 27 19.72 9.63 5.34
C MET A 27 20.35 11.02 5.57
N SER A 28 20.77 11.79 4.57
CA SER A 28 21.28 13.16 4.79
C SER A 28 20.33 14.21 4.22
N ASN A 29 19.73 14.97 5.13
CA ASN A 29 19.03 16.24 4.96
C ASN A 29 17.88 16.30 3.92
N ASN A 30 16.67 16.38 4.48
CA ASN A 30 15.37 16.64 3.83
C ASN A 30 14.91 15.62 2.78
N SER A 31 14.15 14.65 3.29
CA SER A 31 13.95 13.33 2.69
C SER A 31 12.58 13.15 2.01
N PHE A 32 11.68 14.13 2.11
CA PHE A 32 10.42 14.14 1.35
C PHE A 32 10.65 14.34 -0.16
N SER A 33 11.80 14.89 -0.57
CA SER A 33 12.18 14.99 -1.98
C SER A 33 12.24 13.63 -2.66
N TYR A 34 12.62 12.57 -1.93
CA TYR A 34 12.52 11.20 -2.45
C TYR A 34 11.06 10.83 -2.76
N LEU A 35 10.13 11.11 -1.84
CA LEU A 35 8.71 10.80 -2.04
C LEU A 35 8.14 11.60 -3.20
N ILE A 36 8.43 12.91 -3.27
CA ILE A 36 7.98 13.76 -4.37
C ILE A 36 8.50 13.19 -5.69
N GLY A 37 9.79 12.88 -5.78
CA GLY A 37 10.39 12.28 -6.98
C GLY A 37 9.74 10.96 -7.36
N ALA A 38 9.53 10.05 -6.40
CA ALA A 38 8.88 8.77 -6.64
C ALA A 38 7.43 8.91 -7.12
N VAL A 39 6.67 9.84 -6.52
CA VAL A 39 5.29 10.15 -6.94
C VAL A 39 5.25 10.74 -8.34
N LEU A 40 6.18 11.63 -8.69
CA LEU A 40 6.26 12.19 -10.04
C LEU A 40 6.59 11.12 -11.08
N VAL A 41 7.56 10.24 -10.81
CA VAL A 41 7.88 9.11 -11.69
C VAL A 41 6.65 8.19 -11.85
N CYS A 42 5.96 7.88 -10.76
CA CYS A 42 4.72 7.10 -10.79
C CYS A 42 3.64 7.79 -11.64
N ALA A 43 3.41 9.09 -11.44
CA ALA A 43 2.44 9.86 -12.19
C ALA A 43 2.74 9.84 -13.69
N VAL A 44 4.00 10.03 -14.11
CA VAL A 44 4.40 9.95 -15.52
C VAL A 44 4.11 8.57 -16.11
N ILE A 45 4.50 7.50 -15.42
CA ILE A 45 4.25 6.13 -15.89
C ILE A 45 2.75 5.87 -16.03
N VAL A 46 1.95 6.22 -15.01
CA VAL A 46 0.49 6.04 -15.03
C VAL A 46 -0.15 6.89 -16.12
N SER A 47 0.31 8.11 -16.36
CA SER A 47 -0.17 8.95 -17.47
C SER A 47 0.12 8.33 -18.84
N VAL A 48 1.33 7.78 -19.05
CA VAL A 48 1.66 7.08 -20.30
C VAL A 48 0.75 5.87 -20.50
N VAL A 49 0.56 5.07 -19.45
CA VAL A 49 -0.37 3.92 -19.50
C VAL A 49 -1.81 4.39 -19.79
N ALA A 50 -2.28 5.45 -19.14
CA ALA A 50 -3.62 5.99 -19.35
C ALA A 50 -3.85 6.47 -20.79
N ILE A 51 -2.83 7.03 -21.44
CA ILE A 51 -2.90 7.44 -22.86
C ILE A 51 -2.97 6.20 -23.77
N ILE A 52 -2.19 5.16 -23.49
CA ILE A 52 -2.18 3.92 -24.29
C ILE A 52 -3.54 3.20 -24.21
N TYR A 53 -4.15 3.18 -23.02
CA TYR A 53 -5.43 2.50 -22.77
C TYR A 53 -6.63 3.47 -22.81
N LYS A 54 -6.50 4.59 -23.52
CA LYS A 54 -7.50 5.67 -23.55
C LYS A 54 -8.92 5.14 -23.75
N THR A 55 -9.79 5.41 -22.78
CA THR A 55 -11.23 5.21 -22.92
C THR A 55 -11.88 6.52 -23.37
N GLY A 56 -12.94 6.44 -24.17
CA GLY A 56 -13.60 7.63 -24.74
C GLY A 56 -14.23 8.59 -23.72
N GLN A 57 -14.30 8.19 -22.45
CA GLN A 57 -14.99 8.90 -21.36
C GLN A 57 -14.06 9.32 -20.21
N ALA A 58 -12.74 9.37 -20.45
CA ALA A 58 -11.75 9.61 -19.40
C ALA A 58 -11.92 10.98 -18.70
N THR A 59 -12.31 12.03 -19.44
CA THR A 59 -12.52 13.37 -18.88
C THR A 59 -13.75 13.43 -17.99
N ASP A 60 -14.83 12.82 -18.44
CA ASP A 60 -16.12 12.82 -17.75
C ASP A 60 -16.01 12.01 -16.45
N PHE A 61 -15.31 10.88 -16.50
CA PHE A 61 -15.00 10.08 -15.31
C PHE A 61 -14.27 10.88 -14.23
N VAL A 62 -13.27 11.70 -14.60
CA VAL A 62 -12.53 12.51 -13.63
C VAL A 62 -13.41 13.59 -13.02
N ALA A 63 -14.21 14.28 -13.84
CA ALA A 63 -15.12 15.32 -13.37
C ALA A 63 -16.15 14.76 -12.37
N ASP A 64 -16.72 13.60 -12.69
CA ASP A 64 -17.76 12.97 -11.87
C ASP A 64 -17.24 12.39 -10.55
N ASN A 65 -15.92 12.11 -10.46
CA ASN A 65 -15.33 11.39 -9.33
C ASN A 65 -14.30 12.22 -8.54
N ILE A 66 -14.25 13.54 -8.72
CA ILE A 66 -13.21 14.40 -8.15
C ILE A 66 -13.07 14.25 -6.62
N LEU A 67 -14.19 14.06 -5.91
CA LEU A 67 -14.19 13.85 -4.46
C LEU A 67 -13.55 12.51 -4.09
N MET A 68 -13.92 11.43 -4.78
CA MET A 68 -13.36 10.09 -4.51
C MET A 68 -11.89 10.01 -4.93
N ILE A 69 -11.51 10.69 -6.01
CA ILE A 69 -10.11 10.88 -6.40
C ILE A 69 -9.35 11.62 -5.30
N GLY A 70 -9.94 12.66 -4.72
CA GLY A 70 -9.37 13.40 -3.58
C GLY A 70 -9.14 12.51 -2.36
N ILE A 71 -10.14 11.71 -1.96
CA ILE A 71 -10.01 10.76 -0.85
C ILE A 71 -8.92 9.71 -1.15
N GLY A 72 -8.91 9.14 -2.37
CA GLY A 72 -7.88 8.20 -2.80
C GLY A 72 -6.48 8.80 -2.79
N GLY A 73 -6.34 10.05 -3.23
CA GLY A 73 -5.10 10.82 -3.20
C GLY A 73 -4.59 11.06 -1.78
N LEU A 74 -5.48 11.43 -0.85
CA LEU A 74 -5.14 11.57 0.58
C LEU A 74 -4.71 10.23 1.20
N GLY A 75 -5.38 9.14 0.82
CA GLY A 75 -5.00 7.78 1.22
C GLY A 75 -3.61 7.39 0.72
N MET A 76 -3.29 7.66 -0.55
CA MET A 76 -1.95 7.44 -1.11
C MET A 76 -0.87 8.27 -0.39
N ALA A 77 -1.13 9.56 -0.16
CA ALA A 77 -0.19 10.43 0.56
C ALA A 77 0.08 9.89 1.98
N THR A 78 -0.98 9.52 2.72
CA THR A 78 -0.87 8.95 4.07
C THR A 78 -0.06 7.65 4.06
N THR A 79 -0.30 6.77 3.07
CA THR A 79 0.41 5.50 2.94
C THR A 79 1.91 5.72 2.70
N TYR A 80 2.27 6.58 1.74
CA TYR A 80 3.67 6.84 1.44
C TYR A 80 4.39 7.58 2.56
N LEU A 81 3.73 8.51 3.26
CA LEU A 81 4.28 9.13 4.48
C LEU A 81 4.50 8.09 5.58
N GLY A 82 3.54 7.18 5.78
CA GLY A 82 3.66 6.07 6.72
C GLY A 82 4.84 5.16 6.39
N PHE A 83 4.99 4.75 5.13
CA PHE A 83 6.15 3.99 4.66
C PHE A 83 7.46 4.74 4.85
N TYR A 84 7.44 6.03 4.54
CA TYR A 84 8.60 6.88 4.72
C TYR A 84 9.10 6.81 6.17
N LEU A 85 8.21 7.07 7.13
CA LEU A 85 8.51 7.04 8.56
C LEU A 85 8.87 5.62 9.03
N LEU A 86 8.13 4.60 8.62
CA LEU A 86 8.33 3.22 9.05
C LEU A 86 9.71 2.70 8.64
N TYR A 87 10.07 2.82 7.36
CA TYR A 87 11.31 2.22 6.85
C TYR A 87 12.55 3.05 7.16
N THR A 88 12.40 4.36 7.37
CA THR A 88 13.52 5.21 7.80
C THR A 88 13.89 4.88 9.25
N ASN A 89 12.92 4.75 10.15
CA ASN A 89 13.17 4.55 11.57
C ASN A 89 13.37 3.07 11.98
N TYR A 90 12.62 2.14 11.36
CA TYR A 90 12.57 0.74 11.80
C TYR A 90 13.11 -0.25 10.76
N GLY A 91 13.24 0.19 9.49
CA GLY A 91 13.74 -0.63 8.39
C GLY A 91 12.68 -1.50 7.71
N ALA A 92 13.07 -2.09 6.58
CA ALA A 92 12.16 -2.82 5.67
C ALA A 92 11.46 -4.03 6.32
N ILE A 93 12.07 -4.65 7.33
CA ILE A 93 11.52 -5.83 8.00
C ILE A 93 10.20 -5.54 8.74
N TYR A 94 9.97 -4.28 9.13
CA TYR A 94 8.70 -3.87 9.76
C TYR A 94 7.54 -3.78 8.77
N TYR A 95 7.75 -4.08 7.49
CA TYR A 95 6.66 -4.27 6.52
C TYR A 95 5.63 -5.30 6.98
N VAL A 96 6.05 -6.33 7.73
CA VAL A 96 5.12 -7.35 8.27
C VAL A 96 4.03 -6.71 9.13
N VAL A 97 4.39 -5.75 9.98
CA VAL A 97 3.44 -5.05 10.86
C VAL A 97 2.47 -4.23 10.02
N TYR A 98 2.98 -3.46 9.05
CA TYR A 98 2.13 -2.71 8.13
C TYR A 98 1.19 -3.63 7.34
N ALA A 99 1.70 -4.72 6.78
CA ALA A 99 0.95 -5.61 5.90
C ALA A 99 -0.28 -6.17 6.62
N VAL A 100 -0.11 -6.60 7.87
CA VAL A 100 -1.22 -7.11 8.67
C VAL A 100 -2.19 -6.00 9.05
N LEU A 101 -1.71 -4.82 9.46
CA LEU A 101 -2.60 -3.67 9.72
C LEU A 101 -3.39 -3.27 8.47
N SER A 102 -2.77 -3.30 7.29
CA SER A 102 -3.43 -3.03 6.01
C SER A 102 -4.45 -4.09 5.65
N ILE A 103 -4.20 -5.38 5.95
CA ILE A 103 -5.20 -6.44 5.77
C ILE A 103 -6.45 -6.12 6.61
N ILE A 104 -6.29 -5.71 7.87
CA ILE A 104 -7.41 -5.35 8.75
C ILE A 104 -8.16 -4.14 8.22
N THR A 105 -7.46 -3.03 7.94
CA THR A 105 -8.12 -1.78 7.53
C THR A 105 -8.76 -1.90 6.16
N THR A 106 -8.10 -2.52 5.18
CA THR A 106 -8.64 -2.65 3.82
C THR A 106 -9.70 -3.74 3.73
N THR A 107 -9.46 -4.93 4.29
CA THR A 107 -10.41 -6.04 4.15
C THR A 107 -11.59 -5.88 5.09
N VAL A 108 -11.35 -5.66 6.40
CA VAL A 108 -12.42 -5.66 7.39
C VAL A 108 -13.15 -4.31 7.38
N ILE A 109 -12.43 -3.21 7.54
CA ILE A 109 -13.08 -1.90 7.67
C ILE A 109 -13.67 -1.48 6.33
N VAL A 110 -12.85 -1.43 5.26
CA VAL A 110 -13.35 -0.96 3.96
C VAL A 110 -14.22 -2.03 3.28
N GLY A 111 -13.69 -3.24 3.03
CA GLY A 111 -14.43 -4.28 2.30
C GLY A 111 -15.70 -4.75 3.03
N VAL A 112 -15.56 -5.28 4.25
CA VAL A 112 -16.69 -5.88 4.97
C VAL A 112 -17.63 -4.83 5.56
N ILE A 113 -17.12 -3.85 6.31
CA ILE A 113 -17.97 -2.91 7.06
C ILE A 113 -18.53 -1.79 6.17
N ILE A 114 -17.68 -1.12 5.38
CA ILE A 114 -18.12 0.04 4.58
C ILE A 114 -18.79 -0.38 3.27
N LEU A 115 -18.20 -1.33 2.54
CA LEU A 115 -18.70 -1.77 1.24
C LEU A 115 -19.68 -2.95 1.33
N GLY A 116 -19.82 -3.59 2.50
CA GLY A 116 -20.76 -4.69 2.70
C GLY A 116 -20.40 -5.97 1.95
N GLU A 117 -19.11 -6.18 1.66
CA GLU A 117 -18.65 -7.38 0.95
C GLU A 117 -18.79 -8.64 1.81
N GLY A 118 -19.10 -9.77 1.15
CA GLY A 118 -19.27 -11.05 1.83
C GLY A 118 -17.97 -11.55 2.47
N PHE A 119 -18.04 -11.93 3.75
CA PHE A 119 -16.90 -12.43 4.53
C PHE A 119 -17.20 -13.80 5.14
N ASN A 120 -16.53 -14.84 4.67
CA ASN A 120 -16.77 -16.21 5.09
C ASN A 120 -15.85 -16.66 6.24
N LYS A 121 -16.18 -17.81 6.83
CA LYS A 121 -15.45 -18.37 7.98
C LYS A 121 -13.97 -18.65 7.68
N PHE A 122 -13.63 -19.10 6.48
CA PHE A 122 -12.23 -19.36 6.11
C PHE A 122 -11.42 -18.05 5.99
N GLN A 123 -12.04 -17.00 5.45
CA GLN A 123 -11.44 -15.67 5.40
C GLN A 123 -11.26 -15.08 6.82
N ALA A 124 -12.19 -15.35 7.73
CA ALA A 124 -12.04 -14.99 9.15
C ALA A 124 -10.86 -15.72 9.82
N VAL A 125 -10.70 -17.02 9.55
CA VAL A 125 -9.54 -17.78 10.05
C VAL A 125 -8.23 -17.23 9.50
N ALA A 126 -8.17 -16.93 8.19
CA ALA A 126 -7.01 -16.30 7.57
C ALA A 126 -6.65 -14.95 8.21
N MET A 127 -7.66 -14.15 8.56
CA MET A 127 -7.48 -12.88 9.28
C MET A 127 -6.88 -13.10 10.68
N VAL A 128 -7.38 -14.08 11.43
CA VAL A 128 -6.82 -14.41 12.76
C VAL A 128 -5.36 -14.83 12.65
N LEU A 129 -5.03 -15.68 11.67
CA LEU A 129 -3.63 -16.08 11.43
C LEU A 129 -2.73 -14.90 11.04
N ALA A 130 -3.24 -13.95 10.24
CA ALA A 130 -2.51 -12.73 9.92
C ALA A 130 -2.23 -11.90 11.19
N ILE A 131 -3.22 -11.74 12.08
CA ILE A 131 -3.04 -11.02 13.36
C ILE A 131 -2.01 -11.73 14.24
N LEU A 132 -2.08 -13.07 14.35
CA LEU A 132 -1.11 -13.86 15.12
C LEU A 132 0.32 -13.67 14.60
N SER A 133 0.50 -13.42 13.30
CA SER A 133 1.83 -13.16 12.74
C SER A 133 2.49 -11.89 13.30
N ILE A 134 1.73 -10.84 13.65
CA ILE A 134 2.29 -9.66 14.36
C ILE A 134 2.79 -10.07 15.74
N ILE A 135 2.02 -10.89 16.46
CA ILE A 135 2.40 -11.31 17.83
C ILE A 135 3.71 -12.08 17.78
N LEU A 136 3.81 -13.08 16.90
CA LEU A 136 5.04 -13.85 16.70
C LEU A 136 6.20 -12.98 16.25
N PHE A 137 5.96 -12.06 15.31
CA PHE A 137 6.97 -11.10 14.87
C PHE A 137 7.48 -10.24 16.02
N THR A 138 6.58 -9.74 16.86
CA THR A 138 6.92 -8.89 18.01
C THR A 138 7.73 -9.67 19.04
N ILE A 139 7.32 -10.89 19.39
CA ILE A 139 8.09 -11.78 20.28
C ILE A 139 9.49 -12.03 19.70
N GLY A 140 9.59 -12.34 18.41
CA GLY A 140 10.86 -12.56 17.73
C GLY A 140 11.79 -11.34 17.77
N ARG A 141 11.24 -10.12 17.62
CA ARG A 141 12.01 -8.87 17.74
C ARG A 141 12.47 -8.61 19.18
N LEU A 142 11.63 -8.88 20.18
CA LEU A 142 11.98 -8.74 21.59
C LEU A 142 13.10 -9.70 22.01
N SER A 143 13.13 -10.92 21.46
CA SER A 143 14.18 -11.90 21.74
C SER A 143 15.54 -11.58 21.10
N GLN A 144 15.61 -10.63 20.17
CA GLN A 144 16.84 -10.22 19.48
C GLN A 144 17.51 -8.98 20.09
N ASN A 145 16.82 -8.30 21.00
CA ASN A 145 17.31 -7.15 21.76
C ASN A 145 17.75 -7.59 23.15
#